data_AF-A0A1V8U4N8-F1
#
_entry.id   AF-A0A1V8U4N8-F1
#
_cell.length_a   1.000
_cell.length_b   1.000
_cell.length_c   1.000
_cell.angle_alpha   90.00
_cell.angle_beta   90.00
_cell.angle_gamma   90.00
#
_symmetry.space_group_name_H-M   'P 1'
#
loop_
_entity.id
_entity.type
_entity.pdbx_description
1 polymer ?
#
loop_
_entity_poly.entity_id
_entity_poly.type
_entity_poly.pdbx_seq_one_letter_code
_entity_poly.pdbx_strand_id
1 'polypeptide(L)'
;LRKKIFISVYARDKVVASFLGRPPRLSYRYCKMDMPLDLNDEQLFETGAELEATLKTIDADGWNTCGNLNRNTWIRVWFLECQLREEILELALGPQQEDFELRSNGIRRAQERLHASFPGFMKISPEEVLNVSEGTMGMEAHSGRREKAMRQLNALFLVCIHAGIMHTDFLLQRALVSRMKTDTKQLIPISRRLLKLILLAQAKRDFFRDFQGDLVYLLTTHGLPSAGVLAVELLKQEQSRQYAQDILPRSEIIQDISVFISALAAVGPGEGNYGICNQGRRALKRVLDMVLSPPAPIPAAQQQQAGDGAKGFDEMSFFMPTGNDADFLQWLDTVEFDAVLNNGAMPAVGGADLV
;
A
#
# COMPACT_ATOMS: atom_id res chain seq x y z
N LEU A 1 -9.71 26.68 10.25
CA LEU A 1 -10.23 26.19 8.94
C LEU A 1 -9.24 26.30 7.77
N ARG A 2 -8.68 27.49 7.45
CA ARG A 2 -7.74 27.65 6.31
C ARG A 2 -6.55 26.66 6.33
N LYS A 3 -5.90 26.49 7.49
CA LYS A 3 -4.82 25.51 7.72
C LYS A 3 -5.26 24.08 7.35
N LYS A 4 -6.41 23.62 7.87
CA LYS A 4 -7.00 22.29 7.57
C LYS A 4 -7.18 22.07 6.06
N ILE A 5 -7.75 23.05 5.36
CA ILE A 5 -8.00 22.94 3.91
C ILE A 5 -6.68 22.83 3.16
N PHE A 6 -5.72 23.72 3.45
CA PHE A 6 -4.45 23.75 2.71
C PHE A 6 -3.68 22.43 2.85
N ILE A 7 -3.52 21.91 4.07
CA ILE A 7 -2.81 20.64 4.28
C ILE A 7 -3.55 19.45 3.67
N SER A 8 -4.88 19.49 3.61
CA SER A 8 -5.67 18.46 2.94
C SER A 8 -5.43 18.46 1.43
N VAL A 9 -5.39 19.64 0.80
CA VAL A 9 -5.09 19.78 -0.63
C VAL A 9 -3.66 19.35 -0.93
N TYR A 10 -2.70 19.78 -0.11
CA TYR A 10 -1.31 19.33 -0.19
C TYR A 10 -1.19 17.81 -0.11
N ALA A 11 -1.86 17.17 0.85
CA ALA A 11 -1.81 15.72 1.00
C ALA A 11 -2.46 14.98 -0.18
N ARG A 12 -3.58 15.50 -0.72
CA ARG A 12 -4.23 14.95 -1.91
C ARG A 12 -3.34 15.06 -3.16
N ASP A 13 -2.60 16.15 -3.32
CA ASP A 13 -1.60 16.29 -4.39
C ASP A 13 -0.56 15.16 -4.34
N LYS A 14 -0.10 14.78 -3.13
CA LYS A 14 0.92 13.72 -2.97
C LYS A 14 0.36 12.35 -3.28
N VAL A 15 -0.87 12.08 -2.85
CA VAL A 15 -1.58 10.84 -3.22
C VAL A 15 -1.63 10.69 -4.74
N VAL A 16 -2.07 11.74 -5.45
CA VAL A 16 -2.20 11.70 -6.92
C VAL A 16 -0.82 11.59 -7.58
N ALA A 17 0.17 12.34 -7.09
CA ALA A 17 1.54 12.31 -7.58
C ALA A 17 2.18 10.92 -7.43
N SER A 18 2.03 10.29 -6.25
CA SER A 18 2.52 8.93 -5.99
C SER A 18 1.85 7.88 -6.87
N PHE A 19 0.53 7.97 -7.03
CA PHE A 19 -0.22 7.04 -7.86
C PHE A 19 0.20 7.13 -9.33
N LEU A 20 0.31 8.35 -9.86
CA LEU A 20 0.64 8.59 -11.28
C LEU A 20 2.14 8.56 -11.59
N GLY A 21 3.01 8.51 -10.58
CA GLY A 21 4.46 8.60 -10.78
C GLY A 21 4.93 9.94 -11.33
N ARG A 22 4.27 11.03 -10.91
CA ARG A 22 4.55 12.38 -11.42
C ARG A 22 5.06 13.28 -10.30
N PRO A 23 5.87 14.31 -10.61
CA PRO A 23 6.25 15.30 -9.62
C PRO A 23 5.02 15.94 -8.96
N PRO A 24 5.01 16.15 -7.63
CA PRO A 24 3.96 16.88 -6.93
C PRO A 24 3.78 18.29 -7.50
N ARG A 25 2.53 18.76 -7.57
CA ARG A 25 2.23 20.13 -8.05
C ARG A 25 2.37 21.18 -6.96
N LEU A 26 2.18 20.79 -5.70
CA LEU A 26 2.26 21.68 -4.55
C LEU A 26 3.53 21.44 -3.74
N SER A 27 4.69 21.88 -4.22
CA SER A 27 5.92 21.60 -3.49
C SER A 27 6.01 22.32 -2.14
N TYR A 28 6.52 21.63 -1.11
CA TYR A 28 6.76 22.23 0.21
C TYR A 28 7.69 23.45 0.15
N ARG A 29 8.58 23.50 -0.85
CA ARG A 29 9.57 24.59 -1.02
C ARG A 29 8.93 25.96 -1.29
N TYR A 30 7.71 25.98 -1.81
CA TYR A 30 6.99 27.20 -2.19
C TYR A 30 5.70 27.42 -1.40
N CYS A 31 5.39 26.52 -0.46
CA CYS A 31 4.17 26.54 0.32
C CYS A 31 4.49 26.73 1.80
N LYS A 32 4.02 27.83 2.41
CA LYS A 32 4.03 27.95 3.88
C LYS A 32 2.92 27.06 4.45
N MET A 33 3.31 25.96 5.10
CA MET A 33 2.39 24.99 5.65
C MET A 33 2.39 25.05 7.18
N ASP A 34 1.32 25.62 7.74
CA ASP A 34 1.10 25.64 9.17
C ASP A 34 0.11 24.53 9.55
N MET A 35 0.53 23.62 10.41
CA MET A 35 -0.33 22.55 10.91
C MET A 35 -1.47 23.13 11.79
N PRO A 36 -2.72 22.69 11.65
CA PRO A 36 -3.83 23.10 12.53
C PRO A 36 -3.67 22.44 13.90
N LEU A 37 -4.15 23.10 14.97
CA LEU A 37 -4.25 22.46 16.29
C LEU A 37 -5.22 21.27 16.24
N ASP A 38 -4.96 20.28 17.09
CA ASP A 38 -5.79 19.08 17.18
C ASP A 38 -7.07 19.31 17.99
N LEU A 39 -7.95 20.14 17.44
CA LEU A 39 -9.26 20.46 17.99
C LEU A 39 -10.35 19.61 17.31
N ASN A 40 -11.41 19.24 18.00
CA ASN A 40 -12.61 18.71 17.34
C ASN A 40 -13.37 19.82 16.60
N ASP A 41 -14.43 19.45 15.86
CA ASP A 41 -15.11 20.43 15.01
C ASP A 41 -15.92 21.44 15.82
N GLU A 42 -16.45 21.06 16.99
CA GLU A 42 -17.15 21.96 17.92
C GLU A 42 -16.18 23.00 18.54
N GLN A 43 -15.01 22.52 18.99
CA GLN A 43 -13.93 23.33 19.56
C GLN A 43 -13.41 24.41 18.61
N LEU A 44 -13.54 24.21 17.30
CA LEU A 44 -13.14 25.20 16.30
C LEU A 44 -14.01 26.46 16.31
N PHE A 45 -15.20 26.40 16.92
CA PHE A 45 -16.14 27.52 17.00
C PHE A 45 -16.19 28.16 18.40
N GLU A 46 -15.43 27.63 19.36
CA GLU A 46 -15.33 28.20 20.71
C GLU A 46 -14.70 29.60 20.69
N THR A 47 -15.11 30.44 21.65
CA THR A 47 -14.60 31.80 21.80
C THR A 47 -14.41 32.16 23.27
N GLY A 48 -13.59 33.19 23.55
CA GLY A 48 -13.39 33.70 24.90
C GLY A 48 -12.83 32.66 25.88
N ALA A 49 -13.42 32.59 27.08
CA ALA A 49 -12.93 31.74 28.16
C ALA A 49 -12.95 30.24 27.85
N GLU A 50 -13.91 29.79 27.03
CA GLU A 50 -14.03 28.39 26.61
C GLU A 50 -12.84 27.98 25.73
N LEU A 51 -12.53 28.80 24.72
CA LEU A 51 -11.37 28.58 23.86
C LEU A 51 -10.06 28.59 24.66
N GLU A 52 -9.89 29.53 25.60
CA GLU A 52 -8.70 29.57 26.46
C GLU A 52 -8.55 28.32 27.34
N ALA A 53 -9.66 27.73 27.79
CA ALA A 53 -9.64 26.47 28.52
C ALA A 53 -9.25 25.30 27.60
N THR A 54 -9.83 25.23 26.40
CA THR A 54 -9.51 24.21 25.40
C THR A 54 -8.05 24.28 24.96
N LEU A 55 -7.50 25.47 24.75
CA LEU A 55 -6.10 25.64 24.35
C LEU A 55 -5.11 25.14 25.43
N LYS A 56 -5.49 25.10 26.70
CA LYS A 56 -4.67 24.49 27.77
C LYS A 56 -4.63 22.96 27.70
N THR A 57 -5.55 22.34 26.95
CA THR A 57 -5.57 20.90 26.69
C THR A 57 -4.77 20.51 25.44
N ILE A 58 -4.04 21.46 24.86
CA ILE A 58 -3.20 21.27 23.68
C ILE A 58 -1.74 21.38 24.10
N ASP A 59 -0.91 20.43 23.66
CA ASP A 59 0.53 20.43 23.94
C ASP A 59 1.31 21.42 23.04
N ALA A 60 2.62 21.52 23.27
CA ALA A 60 3.49 22.42 22.53
C ALA A 60 3.57 22.10 21.02
N ASP A 61 3.36 20.85 20.63
CA ASP A 61 3.36 20.40 19.24
C ASP A 61 1.98 20.54 18.59
N GLY A 62 0.97 20.95 19.36
CA GLY A 62 -0.40 21.18 18.92
C GLY A 62 -1.30 19.95 18.94
N TRP A 63 -0.91 18.87 19.63
CA TRP A 63 -1.73 17.69 19.86
C TRP A 63 -2.65 17.85 21.06
N ASN A 64 -3.78 17.17 21.04
CA ASN A 64 -4.67 17.12 22.19
C ASN A 64 -4.09 16.19 23.27
N THR A 65 -4.19 16.62 24.53
CA THR A 65 -3.73 15.83 25.68
C THR A 65 -4.84 14.97 26.30
N CYS A 66 -6.08 15.16 25.85
CA CYS A 66 -7.24 14.38 26.30
C CYS A 66 -7.27 12.94 25.75
N GLY A 67 -6.41 12.60 24.79
CA GLY A 67 -6.35 11.27 24.18
C GLY A 67 -7.48 11.00 23.18
N ASN A 68 -8.16 12.05 22.70
CA ASN A 68 -9.27 11.92 21.79
C ASN A 68 -8.77 11.79 20.35
N LEU A 69 -9.22 10.75 19.64
CA LEU A 69 -8.95 10.57 18.22
C LEU A 69 -9.96 11.35 17.40
N ASN A 70 -9.55 12.52 16.93
CA ASN A 70 -10.39 13.43 16.18
C ASN A 70 -10.03 13.39 14.69
N ARG A 71 -10.91 13.91 13.84
CA ARG A 71 -10.60 14.09 12.41
C ARG A 71 -9.34 14.92 12.18
N ASN A 72 -9.09 15.92 13.03
CA ASN A 72 -7.88 16.75 12.96
C ASN A 72 -6.62 15.99 13.33
N THR A 73 -6.67 15.10 14.32
CA THR A 73 -5.56 14.19 14.68
C THR A 73 -5.07 13.47 13.43
N TRP A 74 -5.99 12.85 12.70
CA TRP A 74 -5.66 12.05 11.51
C TRP A 74 -5.19 12.90 10.33
N ILE A 75 -5.78 14.08 10.12
CA ILE A 75 -5.33 15.00 9.08
C ILE A 75 -3.90 15.50 9.37
N ARG A 76 -3.56 15.74 10.64
CA ARG A 76 -2.20 16.13 11.04
C ARG A 76 -1.20 15.01 10.76
N VAL A 77 -1.50 13.78 11.17
CA VAL A 77 -0.66 12.60 10.86
C VAL A 77 -0.47 12.45 9.35
N TRP A 78 -1.57 12.54 8.59
CA TRP A 78 -1.52 12.40 7.14
C TRP A 78 -0.68 13.47 6.45
N PHE A 79 -0.76 14.70 6.94
CA PHE A 79 0.06 15.80 6.44
C PHE A 79 1.56 15.52 6.64
N LEU A 80 1.94 15.11 7.85
CA LEU A 80 3.34 14.80 8.18
C LEU A 80 3.88 13.63 7.33
N GLU A 81 3.08 12.59 7.15
CA GLU A 81 3.38 11.49 6.22
C GLU A 81 3.56 11.96 4.77
N CYS A 82 2.72 12.90 4.32
CA CYS A 82 2.83 13.44 2.96
C CYS A 82 4.08 14.30 2.75
N GLN A 83 4.68 14.87 3.80
CA GLN A 83 5.99 15.53 3.67
C GLN A 83 7.08 14.51 3.34
N LEU A 84 7.10 13.38 4.05
CA LEU A 84 8.03 12.27 3.76
C LEU A 84 7.78 11.69 2.37
N ARG A 85 6.53 11.55 1.95
CA ARG A 85 6.20 11.10 0.59
C ARG A 85 6.68 12.05 -0.49
N GLU A 86 6.65 13.36 -0.27
CA GLU A 86 7.24 14.31 -1.23
C GLU A 86 8.75 14.09 -1.36
N GLU A 87 9.47 13.89 -0.26
CA GLU A 87 10.89 13.55 -0.30
C GLU A 87 11.17 12.22 -1.04
N ILE A 88 10.33 11.20 -0.79
CA ILE A 88 10.42 9.91 -1.50
C ILE A 88 10.15 10.10 -3.00
N LEU A 89 9.19 10.93 -3.39
CA LEU A 89 8.91 11.22 -4.80
C LEU A 89 10.07 11.98 -5.45
N GLU A 90 10.67 12.96 -4.77
CA GLU A 90 11.88 13.63 -5.24
C GLU A 90 13.02 12.62 -5.44
N LEU A 91 13.18 11.65 -4.54
CA LEU A 91 14.18 10.60 -4.64
C LEU A 91 13.88 9.63 -5.81
N ALA A 92 12.62 9.22 -5.96
CA ALA A 92 12.20 8.23 -6.95
C ALA A 92 12.20 8.79 -8.38
N LEU A 93 11.81 10.06 -8.56
CA LEU A 93 11.63 10.71 -9.86
C LEU A 93 12.80 11.63 -10.23
N GLY A 94 13.60 12.05 -9.26
CA GLY A 94 14.73 12.95 -9.47
C GLY A 94 15.86 12.30 -10.29
N PRO A 95 16.83 13.12 -10.77
CA PRO A 95 17.99 12.60 -11.48
C PRO A 95 18.77 11.58 -10.63
N GLN A 96 19.56 10.72 -11.26
CA GLN A 96 20.45 9.83 -10.51
C GLN A 96 21.50 10.69 -9.79
N GLN A 97 21.61 10.50 -8.47
CA GLN A 97 22.54 11.22 -7.61
C GLN A 97 23.43 10.22 -6.88
N GLU A 98 24.70 10.57 -6.67
CA GLU A 98 25.66 9.72 -5.93
C GLU A 98 25.24 9.52 -4.47
N ASP A 99 24.46 10.43 -3.90
CA ASP A 99 24.03 10.42 -2.50
C ASP A 99 22.68 9.69 -2.25
N PHE A 100 22.19 8.90 -3.22
CA PHE A 100 20.89 8.23 -3.14
C PHE A 100 20.73 7.38 -1.86
N GLU A 101 21.75 6.60 -1.49
CA GLU A 101 21.75 5.80 -0.26
C GLU A 101 21.72 6.68 1.00
N LEU A 102 22.46 7.77 1.01
CA LEU A 102 22.49 8.70 2.13
C LEU A 102 21.12 9.36 2.33
N ARG A 103 20.50 9.82 1.24
CA ARG A 103 19.17 10.45 1.26
C ARG A 103 18.08 9.47 1.68
N SER A 104 18.06 8.25 1.13
CA SER A 104 17.08 7.22 1.51
C SER A 104 17.20 6.82 2.99
N ASN A 105 18.41 6.68 3.52
CA ASN A 105 18.63 6.47 4.96
C ASN A 105 18.21 7.67 5.80
N GLY A 106 18.41 8.90 5.29
CA GLY A 106 17.90 10.12 5.91
C GLY A 106 16.38 10.12 6.06
N ILE A 107 15.66 9.75 5.00
CA ILE A 107 14.19 9.61 5.00
C ILE A 107 13.78 8.55 6.03
N ARG A 108 14.40 7.36 6.02
CA ARG A 108 14.08 6.28 6.97
C ARG A 108 14.19 6.75 8.44
N ARG A 109 15.28 7.45 8.79
CA ARG A 109 15.46 8.03 10.13
C ARG A 109 14.44 9.13 10.43
N ALA A 110 14.02 9.90 9.42
CA ALA A 110 12.97 10.90 9.60
C ALA A 110 11.61 10.25 9.88
N GLN A 111 11.27 9.16 9.19
CA GLN A 111 10.08 8.36 9.45
C GLN A 111 10.09 7.79 10.89
N GLU A 112 11.19 7.14 11.29
CA GLU A 112 11.34 6.58 12.64
C GLU A 112 11.17 7.64 13.74
N ARG A 113 11.79 8.81 13.57
CA ARG A 113 11.63 9.94 14.51
C ARG A 113 10.20 10.47 14.53
N LEU A 114 9.56 10.61 13.38
CA LEU A 114 8.18 11.05 13.27
C LEU A 114 7.25 10.09 14.01
N HIS A 115 7.34 8.79 13.73
CA HIS A 115 6.48 7.79 14.36
C HIS A 115 6.73 7.67 15.87
N ALA A 116 7.99 7.82 16.30
CA ALA A 116 8.31 7.84 17.73
C ALA A 116 7.71 9.06 18.45
N SER A 117 7.56 10.20 17.74
CA SER A 117 6.99 11.43 18.28
C SER A 117 5.48 11.41 18.47
N PHE A 118 4.76 10.46 17.85
CA PHE A 118 3.30 10.41 17.98
C PHE A 118 2.87 10.09 19.42
N PRO A 119 1.92 10.87 19.99
CA PRO A 119 1.27 10.56 21.25
C PRO A 119 0.79 9.11 21.38
N GLY A 120 0.86 8.57 22.60
CA GLY A 120 0.57 7.15 22.87
C GLY A 120 -0.84 6.70 22.47
N PHE A 121 -1.84 7.58 22.58
CA PHE A 121 -3.22 7.29 22.17
C PHE A 121 -3.40 7.06 20.66
N MET A 122 -2.40 7.43 19.84
CA MET A 122 -2.36 7.12 18.40
C MET A 122 -1.66 5.80 18.07
N LYS A 123 -1.07 5.11 19.05
CA LYS A 123 -0.35 3.84 18.84
C LYS A 123 -1.29 2.62 18.90
N ILE A 124 -2.60 2.85 18.88
CA ILE A 124 -3.62 1.80 18.85
C ILE A 124 -3.60 1.13 17.47
N SER A 125 -3.57 -0.20 17.43
CA SER A 125 -3.57 -0.91 16.15
C SER A 125 -4.97 -0.98 15.54
N PRO A 126 -5.11 -0.92 14.19
CA PRO A 126 -6.39 -1.17 13.53
C PRO A 126 -7.00 -2.54 13.90
N GLU A 127 -6.15 -3.54 14.10
CA GLU A 127 -6.54 -4.89 14.51
C GLU A 127 -7.26 -4.88 15.86
N GLU A 128 -6.74 -4.15 16.84
CA GLU A 128 -7.38 -4.02 18.16
C GLU A 128 -8.79 -3.44 18.03
N VAL A 129 -8.98 -2.42 17.19
CA VAL A 129 -10.29 -1.75 17.03
C VAL A 129 -11.27 -2.59 16.21
N LEU A 130 -10.81 -3.26 15.16
CA LEU A 130 -11.67 -4.02 14.25
C LEU A 130 -12.01 -5.43 14.74
N ASN A 131 -11.16 -6.03 15.58
CA ASN A 131 -11.37 -7.39 16.10
C ASN A 131 -12.19 -7.43 17.39
N VAL A 132 -12.55 -6.28 17.98
CA VAL A 132 -13.53 -6.27 19.08
C VAL A 132 -14.85 -6.87 18.56
N SER A 133 -15.17 -8.08 19.03
CA SER A 133 -16.39 -8.79 18.66
C SER A 133 -17.61 -7.97 19.02
N GLU A 134 -18.55 -7.82 18.08
CA GLU A 134 -19.86 -7.21 18.31
C GLU A 134 -20.59 -7.87 19.50
N GLY A 135 -20.25 -9.13 19.83
CA GLY A 135 -20.84 -9.93 20.92
C GLY A 135 -20.29 -9.71 22.33
N THR A 136 -19.15 -9.06 22.54
CA THR A 136 -18.71 -8.66 23.91
C THR A 136 -19.46 -7.42 24.39
N MET A 137 -20.19 -6.74 23.49
CA MET A 137 -21.05 -5.59 23.76
C MET A 137 -22.53 -5.98 23.86
N GLY A 138 -22.83 -7.11 24.50
CA GLY A 138 -24.19 -7.49 24.93
C GLY A 138 -24.84 -6.54 25.94
N MET A 139 -24.24 -5.37 26.21
CA MET A 139 -24.75 -4.32 27.07
C MET A 139 -25.10 -3.01 26.32
N GLU A 140 -24.83 -2.90 25.01
CA GLU A 140 -24.99 -1.65 24.24
C GLU A 140 -26.00 -1.73 23.07
N ALA A 141 -27.06 -2.52 23.22
CA ALA A 141 -28.22 -2.50 22.31
C ALA A 141 -28.98 -1.14 22.30
N HIS A 142 -28.45 -0.12 22.98
CA HIS A 142 -29.00 1.24 23.06
C HIS A 142 -28.06 2.34 22.57
N SER A 143 -26.93 2.01 21.93
CA SER A 143 -26.08 3.04 21.30
C SER A 143 -26.84 3.73 20.16
N GLY A 144 -26.98 5.05 20.23
CA GLY A 144 -27.73 5.83 19.24
C GLY A 144 -27.09 5.77 17.86
N ARG A 145 -27.88 5.95 16.79
CA ARG A 145 -27.40 5.97 15.39
C ARG A 145 -26.15 6.83 15.18
N ARG A 146 -26.06 7.97 15.89
CA ARG A 146 -24.93 8.91 15.85
C ARG A 146 -23.63 8.31 16.41
N GLU A 147 -23.72 7.56 17.51
CA GLU A 147 -22.56 6.94 18.15
C GLU A 147 -21.99 5.81 17.30
N LYS A 148 -22.86 4.98 16.72
CA LYS A 148 -22.46 3.95 15.75
C LYS A 148 -21.72 4.56 14.55
N ALA A 149 -22.26 5.63 13.96
CA ALA A 149 -21.64 6.32 12.82
C ALA A 149 -20.26 6.89 13.18
N MET A 150 -20.11 7.47 14.38
CA MET A 150 -18.83 7.99 14.86
C MET A 150 -17.79 6.87 15.05
N ARG A 151 -18.21 5.72 15.60
CA ARG A 151 -17.34 4.55 15.74
C ARG A 151 -16.85 4.02 14.39
N GLN A 152 -17.75 3.89 13.42
CA GLN A 152 -17.39 3.46 12.06
C GLN A 152 -16.40 4.45 11.41
N LEU A 153 -16.67 5.75 11.53
CA LEU A 153 -15.82 6.78 10.98
C LEU A 153 -14.41 6.78 11.60
N ASN A 154 -14.32 6.66 12.94
CA ASN A 154 -13.05 6.61 13.64
C ASN A 154 -12.23 5.37 13.27
N ALA A 155 -12.88 4.20 13.20
CA ALA A 155 -12.23 2.97 12.77
C ALA A 155 -11.73 3.07 11.31
N LEU A 156 -12.52 3.68 10.41
CA LEU A 156 -12.11 3.88 9.03
C LEU A 156 -10.89 4.80 8.93
N PHE A 157 -10.89 5.93 9.66
CA PHE A 157 -9.74 6.84 9.67
C PHE A 157 -8.48 6.15 10.19
N LEU A 158 -8.60 5.37 11.26
CA LEU A 158 -7.49 4.58 11.79
C LEU A 158 -6.91 3.65 10.72
N VAL A 159 -7.76 2.86 10.05
CA VAL A 159 -7.33 1.98 8.94
C VAL A 159 -6.65 2.78 7.84
N CYS A 160 -7.24 3.89 7.39
CA CYS A 160 -6.70 4.69 6.29
C CYS A 160 -5.34 5.29 6.63
N ILE A 161 -5.15 5.76 7.87
CA ILE A 161 -3.89 6.35 8.31
C ILE A 161 -2.81 5.29 8.46
N HIS A 162 -3.11 4.14 9.08
CA HIS A 162 -2.15 3.05 9.19
C HIS A 162 -1.76 2.49 7.82
N ALA A 163 -2.74 2.24 6.93
CA ALA A 163 -2.47 1.85 5.56
C ALA A 163 -1.63 2.92 4.84
N GLY A 164 -1.92 4.18 5.13
CA GLY A 164 -1.17 5.33 4.70
C GLY A 164 0.31 5.32 5.13
N ILE A 165 0.59 5.21 6.42
CA ILE A 165 1.94 5.14 6.99
C ILE A 165 2.72 3.99 6.34
N MET A 166 2.13 2.80 6.32
CA MET A 166 2.73 1.60 5.72
C MET A 166 2.96 1.76 4.22
N HIS A 167 2.09 2.50 3.53
CA HIS A 167 2.27 2.80 2.12
C HIS A 167 3.40 3.81 1.89
N THR A 168 3.68 4.74 2.82
CA THR A 168 4.88 5.58 2.74
C THR A 168 6.15 4.71 2.79
N ASP A 169 6.22 3.73 3.69
CA ASP A 169 7.33 2.78 3.75
C ASP A 169 7.45 1.94 2.47
N PHE A 170 6.31 1.49 1.95
CA PHE A 170 6.23 0.75 0.70
C PHE A 170 6.81 1.56 -0.46
N LEU A 171 6.45 2.84 -0.58
CA LEU A 171 6.95 3.73 -1.62
C LEU A 171 8.47 3.93 -1.52
N LEU A 172 9.02 4.09 -0.31
CA LEU A 172 10.46 4.21 -0.11
C LEU A 172 11.18 2.93 -0.54
N GLN A 173 10.74 1.76 -0.06
CA GLN A 173 11.37 0.48 -0.44
C GLN A 173 11.23 0.20 -1.93
N ARG A 174 10.08 0.56 -2.52
CA ARG A 174 9.86 0.42 -3.96
C ARG A 174 10.81 1.31 -4.76
N ALA A 175 11.06 2.54 -4.31
CA ALA A 175 12.03 3.43 -4.94
C ALA A 175 13.46 2.86 -4.87
N LEU A 176 13.85 2.26 -3.74
CA LEU A 176 15.14 1.58 -3.58
C LEU A 176 15.29 0.41 -4.58
N VAL A 177 14.30 -0.49 -4.63
CA VAL A 177 14.28 -1.62 -5.56
C VAL A 177 14.38 -1.14 -7.02
N SER A 178 13.60 -0.12 -7.38
CA SER A 178 13.57 0.40 -8.75
C SER A 178 14.88 1.05 -9.19
N ARG A 179 15.46 1.90 -8.32
CA ARG A 179 16.59 2.77 -8.67
C ARG A 179 17.95 2.13 -8.43
N MET A 180 18.07 1.30 -7.40
CA MET A 180 19.32 0.63 -7.05
C MET A 180 19.37 -0.82 -7.53
N LYS A 181 18.28 -1.33 -8.13
CA LYS A 181 18.15 -2.75 -8.53
C LYS A 181 18.42 -3.72 -7.37
N THR A 182 18.03 -3.33 -6.16
CA THR A 182 18.13 -4.18 -4.97
C THR A 182 17.08 -5.28 -5.01
N ASP A 183 17.29 -6.34 -4.21
CA ASP A 183 16.30 -7.40 -4.07
C ASP A 183 14.99 -6.92 -3.40
N THR A 184 13.93 -7.72 -3.55
CA THR A 184 12.58 -7.43 -3.04
C THR A 184 12.38 -7.84 -1.57
N LYS A 185 13.42 -8.33 -0.87
CA LYS A 185 13.27 -8.96 0.47
C LYS A 185 12.70 -8.01 1.51
N GLN A 186 13.07 -6.72 1.48
CA GLN A 186 12.51 -5.72 2.39
C GLN A 186 11.09 -5.25 1.98
N LEU A 187 10.75 -5.36 0.69
CA LEU A 187 9.46 -4.92 0.17
C LEU A 187 8.35 -5.95 0.44
N ILE A 188 8.66 -7.24 0.42
CA ILE A 188 7.72 -8.35 0.69
C ILE A 188 7.01 -8.20 2.05
N PRO A 189 7.70 -8.06 3.21
CA PRO A 189 7.02 -7.97 4.49
C PRO A 189 6.15 -6.70 4.63
N ILE A 190 6.52 -5.59 3.97
CA ILE A 190 5.68 -4.39 3.93
C ILE A 190 4.42 -4.68 3.12
N SER A 191 4.57 -5.28 1.94
CA SER A 191 3.46 -5.64 1.05
C SER A 191 2.49 -6.61 1.72
N ARG A 192 3.00 -7.63 2.43
CA ARG A 192 2.18 -8.58 3.20
C ARG A 192 1.37 -7.89 4.28
N ARG A 193 2.02 -7.07 5.12
CA ARG A 193 1.32 -6.35 6.19
C ARG A 193 0.26 -5.42 5.62
N LEU A 194 0.57 -4.71 4.52
CA LEU A 194 -0.38 -3.80 3.88
C LEU A 194 -1.59 -4.57 3.34
N LEU A 195 -1.37 -5.65 2.58
CA LEU A 195 -2.45 -6.48 2.06
C LEU A 195 -3.34 -7.04 3.18
N LYS A 196 -2.75 -7.54 4.27
CA LYS A 196 -3.51 -8.06 5.42
C LYS A 196 -4.40 -7.02 6.09
N LEU A 197 -3.90 -5.80 6.29
CA LEU A 197 -4.72 -4.71 6.84
C LEU A 197 -5.92 -4.40 5.95
N ILE A 198 -5.72 -4.37 4.63
CA ILE A 198 -6.79 -4.10 3.66
C ILE A 198 -7.81 -5.25 3.64
N LEU A 199 -7.35 -6.51 3.71
CA LEU A 199 -8.21 -7.68 3.82
C LEU A 199 -9.02 -7.68 5.12
N LEU A 200 -8.42 -7.26 6.24
CA LEU A 200 -9.11 -7.12 7.52
C LEU A 200 -10.23 -6.07 7.44
N ALA A 201 -9.94 -4.91 6.86
CA ALA A 201 -10.95 -3.86 6.66
C ALA A 201 -12.09 -4.37 5.76
N GLN A 202 -11.76 -5.11 4.69
CA GLN A 202 -12.74 -5.68 3.77
C GLN A 202 -13.58 -6.79 4.42
N ALA A 203 -13.00 -7.60 5.31
CA ALA A 203 -13.76 -8.59 6.09
C ALA A 203 -14.83 -7.92 6.98
N LYS A 204 -14.65 -6.64 7.31
CA LYS A 204 -15.59 -5.80 8.07
C LYS A 204 -16.43 -4.90 7.15
N ARG A 205 -16.61 -5.23 5.87
CA ARG A 205 -17.37 -4.38 4.92
C ARG A 205 -18.78 -4.02 5.37
N ASP A 206 -19.47 -4.92 6.09
CA ASP A 206 -20.83 -4.68 6.57
C ASP A 206 -20.84 -3.66 7.72
N PHE A 207 -19.79 -3.69 8.57
CA PHE A 207 -19.55 -2.64 9.56
C PHE A 207 -19.26 -1.30 8.87
N PHE A 208 -18.61 -1.29 7.71
CA PHE A 208 -18.31 -0.09 6.93
C PHE A 208 -19.33 0.20 5.82
N ARG A 209 -20.59 -0.23 5.95
CA ARG A 209 -21.61 -0.09 4.89
C ARG A 209 -21.77 1.33 4.34
N ASP A 210 -21.64 2.36 5.17
CA ASP A 210 -21.79 3.77 4.75
C ASP A 210 -20.50 4.35 4.11
N PHE A 211 -19.42 3.57 4.09
CA PHE A 211 -18.08 3.96 3.66
C PHE A 211 -17.49 3.02 2.60
N GLN A 212 -18.33 2.39 1.78
CA GLN A 212 -17.86 1.46 0.73
C GLN A 212 -16.90 2.13 -0.26
N GLY A 213 -17.11 3.41 -0.59
CA GLY A 213 -16.20 4.15 -1.46
C GLY A 213 -14.78 4.25 -0.90
N ASP A 214 -14.65 4.45 0.42
CA ASP A 214 -13.35 4.48 1.11
C ASP A 214 -12.69 3.10 1.14
N LEU A 215 -13.47 2.02 1.33
CA LEU A 215 -12.95 0.65 1.21
C LEU A 215 -12.43 0.38 -0.20
N VAL A 216 -13.17 0.77 -1.24
CA VAL A 216 -12.72 0.60 -2.63
C VAL A 216 -11.47 1.42 -2.93
N TYR A 217 -11.36 2.61 -2.33
CA TYR A 217 -10.12 3.40 -2.39
C TYR A 217 -8.94 2.68 -1.73
N LEU A 218 -9.14 2.03 -0.58
CA LEU A 218 -8.13 1.19 0.09
C LEU A 218 -7.70 0.00 -0.77
N LEU A 219 -8.65 -0.71 -1.40
CA LEU A 219 -8.37 -1.81 -2.33
C LEU A 219 -7.46 -1.36 -3.46
N THR A 220 -7.75 -0.20 -4.06
CA THR A 220 -7.05 0.25 -5.28
C THR A 220 -5.73 0.95 -5.00
N THR A 221 -5.65 1.77 -3.97
CA THR A 221 -4.46 2.59 -3.68
C THR A 221 -3.39 1.81 -2.90
N HIS A 222 -3.81 0.86 -2.07
CA HIS A 222 -2.91 0.15 -1.17
C HIS A 222 -2.90 -1.36 -1.41
N GLY A 223 -4.09 -1.94 -1.61
CA GLY A 223 -4.24 -3.38 -1.83
C GLY A 223 -3.64 -3.85 -3.16
N LEU A 224 -3.93 -3.18 -4.27
CA LEU A 224 -3.45 -3.60 -5.60
C LEU A 224 -1.93 -3.56 -5.74
N PRO A 225 -1.22 -2.48 -5.36
CA PRO A 225 0.24 -2.45 -5.44
C PRO A 225 0.90 -3.53 -4.57
N SER A 226 0.36 -3.75 -3.36
CA SER A 226 0.91 -4.75 -2.44
C SER A 226 0.66 -6.19 -2.89
N ALA A 227 -0.58 -6.52 -3.31
CA ALA A 227 -0.90 -7.81 -3.90
C ALA A 227 -0.09 -8.06 -5.19
N GLY A 228 0.12 -7.01 -5.98
CA GLY A 228 0.95 -7.03 -7.18
C GLY A 228 2.38 -7.49 -6.93
N VAL A 229 3.05 -6.89 -5.94
CA VAL A 229 4.39 -7.29 -5.54
C VAL A 229 4.45 -8.75 -5.12
N LEU A 230 3.48 -9.18 -4.31
CA LEU A 230 3.42 -10.55 -3.81
C LEU A 230 3.14 -11.56 -4.93
N ALA A 231 2.27 -11.22 -5.88
CA ALA A 231 1.94 -12.06 -7.02
C ALA A 231 3.16 -12.27 -7.93
N VAL A 232 3.91 -11.19 -8.22
CA VAL A 232 5.14 -11.28 -9.03
C VAL A 232 6.20 -12.11 -8.32
N GLU A 233 6.38 -11.92 -7.01
CA GLU A 233 7.35 -12.70 -6.25
C GLU A 233 6.98 -14.18 -6.18
N LEU A 234 5.68 -14.51 -6.05
CA LEU A 234 5.20 -15.89 -6.14
C LEU A 234 5.54 -16.53 -7.49
N LEU A 235 5.38 -15.79 -8.58
CA LEU A 235 5.69 -16.28 -9.92
C LEU A 235 7.20 -16.49 -10.11
N LYS A 236 8.05 -15.60 -9.59
CA LYS A 236 9.52 -15.77 -9.57
C LYS A 236 9.94 -17.01 -8.80
N GLN A 237 9.32 -17.27 -7.64
CA GLN A 237 9.58 -18.49 -6.87
C GLN A 237 9.19 -19.77 -7.62
N GLU A 238 8.05 -19.75 -8.32
CA GLU A 238 7.61 -20.88 -9.14
C GLU A 238 8.62 -21.19 -10.26
N GLN A 239 9.08 -20.16 -10.97
CA GLN A 239 9.98 -20.33 -12.10
C GLN A 239 11.39 -20.74 -11.70
N SER A 240 11.95 -20.10 -10.69
CA SER A 240 13.28 -20.45 -10.17
C SER A 240 13.30 -21.82 -9.48
N ARG A 241 12.13 -22.37 -9.12
CA ARG A 241 11.96 -23.55 -8.25
C ARG A 241 12.71 -23.41 -6.91
N GLN A 242 13.01 -22.18 -6.50
CA GLN A 242 13.68 -21.84 -5.24
C GLN A 242 12.65 -21.28 -4.27
N TYR A 243 12.25 -22.13 -3.32
CA TYR A 243 11.22 -21.79 -2.35
C TYR A 243 11.83 -21.23 -1.07
N ALA A 244 11.85 -19.90 -0.94
CA ALA A 244 12.25 -19.22 0.30
C ALA A 244 11.05 -19.05 1.24
N GLN A 245 10.68 -20.14 1.94
CA GLN A 245 9.47 -20.19 2.79
C GLN A 245 9.49 -19.15 3.92
N ASP A 246 10.66 -18.84 4.48
CA ASP A 246 10.80 -17.87 5.58
C ASP A 246 10.47 -16.43 5.16
N ILE A 247 10.63 -16.11 3.87
CA ILE A 247 10.42 -14.77 3.32
C ILE A 247 9.03 -14.65 2.70
N LEU A 248 8.63 -15.65 1.92
CA LEU A 248 7.38 -15.68 1.17
C LEU A 248 6.62 -16.98 1.48
N PRO A 249 5.76 -17.01 2.51
CA PRO A 249 4.93 -18.17 2.82
C PRO A 249 3.88 -18.36 1.73
N ARG A 250 4.20 -19.22 0.76
CA ARG A 250 3.46 -19.41 -0.48
C ARG A 250 1.96 -19.64 -0.28
N SER A 251 1.59 -20.60 0.58
CA SER A 251 0.18 -20.98 0.80
C SER A 251 -0.65 -19.82 1.35
N GLU A 252 -0.10 -19.12 2.35
CA GLU A 252 -0.75 -17.95 2.96
C GLU A 252 -0.97 -16.84 1.94
N ILE A 253 0.03 -16.54 1.11
CA ILE A 253 -0.07 -15.46 0.13
C ILE A 253 -1.02 -15.81 -1.00
N ILE A 254 -1.05 -17.07 -1.45
CA ILE A 254 -2.04 -17.54 -2.43
C ILE A 254 -3.46 -17.35 -1.87
N GLN A 255 -3.69 -17.69 -0.60
CA GLN A 255 -4.98 -17.49 0.06
C GLN A 255 -5.33 -16.00 0.17
N ASP A 256 -4.41 -15.17 0.67
CA ASP A 256 -4.61 -13.73 0.81
C ASP A 256 -4.94 -13.07 -0.55
N ILE A 257 -4.20 -13.41 -1.61
CA ILE A 257 -4.49 -12.89 -2.97
C ILE A 257 -5.82 -13.43 -3.49
N SER A 258 -6.19 -14.68 -3.21
CA SER A 258 -7.49 -15.24 -3.62
C SER A 258 -8.67 -14.52 -2.96
N VAL A 259 -8.56 -14.22 -1.66
CA VAL A 259 -9.54 -13.41 -0.94
C VAL A 259 -9.58 -11.99 -1.51
N PHE A 260 -8.41 -11.42 -1.82
CA PHE A 260 -8.31 -10.09 -2.41
C PHE A 260 -8.95 -10.01 -3.81
N ILE A 261 -8.74 -11.00 -4.67
CA ILE A 261 -9.42 -11.12 -5.97
C ILE A 261 -10.94 -11.13 -5.79
N SER A 262 -11.44 -11.85 -4.78
CA SER A 262 -12.86 -11.89 -4.45
C SER A 262 -13.37 -10.53 -3.97
N ALA A 263 -12.57 -9.80 -3.18
CA ALA A 263 -12.88 -8.43 -2.77
C ALA A 263 -12.97 -7.46 -3.95
N LEU A 264 -12.03 -7.53 -4.89
CA LEU A 264 -12.05 -6.72 -6.11
C LEU A 264 -13.25 -7.06 -7.01
N ALA A 265 -13.67 -8.34 -7.02
CA ALA A 265 -14.84 -8.80 -7.78
C ALA A 265 -16.17 -8.29 -7.22
N ALA A 266 -16.22 -7.97 -5.93
CA ALA A 266 -17.42 -7.45 -5.28
C ALA A 266 -17.76 -6.01 -5.67
N VAL A 267 -16.80 -5.27 -6.26
CA VAL A 267 -17.01 -3.90 -6.74
C VAL A 267 -17.82 -3.95 -8.04
N GLY A 268 -19.03 -3.41 -8.02
CA GLY A 268 -19.98 -3.48 -9.13
C GLY A 268 -19.74 -2.46 -10.25
N PRO A 269 -20.24 -2.71 -11.48
CA PRO A 269 -20.25 -1.72 -12.55
C PRO A 269 -21.00 -0.44 -12.13
N GLY A 270 -20.39 0.72 -12.32
CA GLY A 270 -20.93 2.01 -11.90
C GLY A 270 -20.43 2.49 -10.53
N GLU A 271 -19.76 1.63 -9.76
CA GLU A 271 -19.05 2.05 -8.55
C GLU A 271 -17.72 2.74 -8.89
N GLY A 272 -17.27 3.62 -7.99
CA GLY A 272 -15.98 4.29 -8.12
C GLY A 272 -14.84 3.28 -8.24
N ASN A 273 -13.87 3.56 -9.11
CA ASN A 273 -12.72 2.69 -9.39
C ASN A 273 -13.04 1.26 -9.87
N TYR A 274 -14.29 0.96 -10.28
CA TYR A 274 -14.66 -0.35 -10.84
C TYR A 274 -13.68 -0.84 -11.92
N GLY A 275 -13.29 0.05 -12.85
CA GLY A 275 -12.35 -0.28 -13.92
C GLY A 275 -11.02 -0.80 -13.40
N ILE A 276 -10.43 -0.10 -12.42
CA ILE A 276 -9.16 -0.45 -11.77
C ILE A 276 -9.31 -1.77 -11.00
N CYS A 277 -10.39 -1.94 -10.23
CA CYS A 277 -10.65 -3.17 -9.49
C CYS A 277 -10.78 -4.38 -10.42
N ASN A 278 -11.57 -4.25 -11.48
CA ASN A 278 -11.78 -5.33 -12.44
C ASN A 278 -10.49 -5.67 -13.21
N GLN A 279 -9.68 -4.66 -13.56
CA GLN A 279 -8.36 -4.84 -14.15
C GLN A 279 -7.43 -5.62 -13.23
N GLY A 280 -7.24 -5.15 -12.00
CA GLY A 280 -6.40 -5.80 -11.01
C GLY A 280 -6.86 -7.23 -10.69
N ARG A 281 -8.18 -7.45 -10.59
CA ARG A 281 -8.78 -8.78 -10.39
C ARG A 281 -8.38 -9.75 -11.50
N ARG A 282 -8.49 -9.34 -12.77
CA ARG A 282 -8.13 -10.19 -13.91
C ARG A 282 -6.65 -10.53 -13.89
N ALA A 283 -5.80 -9.54 -13.67
CA ALA A 283 -4.35 -9.74 -13.68
C ALA A 283 -3.88 -10.66 -12.55
N LEU A 284 -4.31 -10.40 -11.31
CA LEU A 284 -3.98 -11.24 -10.17
C LEU A 284 -4.51 -12.68 -10.32
N LYS A 285 -5.72 -12.83 -10.89
CA LYS A 285 -6.27 -14.16 -11.19
C LYS A 285 -5.39 -14.91 -12.18
N ARG A 286 -4.96 -14.28 -13.29
CA ARG A 286 -4.04 -14.91 -14.25
C ARG A 286 -2.74 -15.36 -13.58
N VAL A 287 -2.15 -14.51 -12.73
CA VAL A 287 -0.92 -14.86 -11.98
C VAL A 287 -1.14 -16.09 -11.10
N LEU A 288 -2.24 -16.13 -10.33
CA LEU A 288 -2.56 -17.30 -9.52
C LEU A 288 -2.82 -18.55 -10.36
N ASP A 289 -3.53 -18.43 -11.48
CA ASP A 289 -3.81 -19.56 -12.37
C ASP A 289 -2.48 -20.18 -12.90
N MET A 290 -1.49 -19.37 -13.26
CA MET A 290 -0.15 -19.88 -13.66
C MET A 290 0.63 -20.52 -12.51
N VAL A 291 0.58 -19.91 -11.32
CA VAL A 291 1.27 -20.44 -10.13
C VAL A 291 0.65 -21.76 -9.66
N LEU A 292 -0.66 -21.92 -9.81
CA LEU A 292 -1.40 -23.11 -9.39
C LEU A 292 -1.52 -24.19 -10.46
N SER A 293 -1.46 -23.82 -11.73
CA SER A 293 -1.59 -24.71 -12.89
C SER A 293 -0.58 -24.33 -13.97
N PRO A 294 0.72 -24.58 -13.74
CA PRO A 294 1.76 -24.23 -14.71
C PRO A 294 1.55 -25.00 -16.03
N PRO A 295 1.77 -24.35 -17.19
CA PRO A 295 1.62 -25.00 -18.49
C PRO A 295 2.54 -26.23 -18.62
N ALA A 296 2.02 -27.28 -19.25
CA ALA A 296 2.78 -28.51 -19.45
C ALA A 296 4.05 -28.25 -20.28
N PRO A 297 5.21 -28.81 -19.91
CA PRO A 297 6.42 -28.66 -20.71
C PRO A 297 6.21 -29.21 -22.12
N ILE A 298 6.53 -28.40 -23.13
CA ILE A 298 6.41 -28.77 -24.54
C ILE A 298 7.32 -29.99 -24.80
N PRO A 299 6.82 -31.09 -25.40
CA PRO A 299 7.64 -32.25 -25.69
C PRO A 299 8.81 -31.90 -26.63
N ALA A 300 9.99 -32.40 -26.30
CA ALA A 300 11.28 -32.11 -26.93
C ALA A 300 11.32 -32.24 -28.47
N ALA A 301 10.35 -32.96 -29.07
CA ALA A 301 10.23 -33.11 -30.52
C ALA A 301 9.95 -31.79 -31.29
N GLN A 302 9.46 -30.74 -30.62
CA GLN A 302 9.25 -29.42 -31.24
C GLN A 302 10.43 -28.46 -31.06
N GLN A 303 11.44 -28.79 -30.23
CA GLN A 303 12.60 -27.93 -29.98
C GLN A 303 13.64 -27.96 -31.11
N GLN A 304 13.63 -28.98 -31.97
CA GLN A 304 14.62 -29.13 -33.05
C GLN A 304 14.29 -28.36 -34.36
N GLN A 305 13.12 -27.74 -34.47
CA GLN A 305 12.76 -26.92 -35.64
C GLN A 305 12.88 -25.40 -35.42
N ALA A 306 13.11 -24.94 -34.19
CA ALA A 306 13.38 -23.54 -33.89
C ALA A 306 14.90 -23.29 -33.83
N GLY A 307 15.54 -23.23 -35.01
CA GLY A 307 16.94 -22.84 -35.14
C GLY A 307 17.22 -21.41 -34.65
N ASP A 308 18.38 -21.24 -34.00
CA ASP A 308 19.13 -19.99 -33.78
C ASP A 308 18.48 -18.81 -33.04
N GLY A 309 17.44 -19.06 -32.24
CA GLY A 309 16.74 -18.00 -31.50
C GLY A 309 16.59 -18.21 -30.00
N ALA A 310 17.39 -19.06 -29.35
CA ALA A 310 17.32 -19.27 -27.90
C ALA A 310 17.77 -18.00 -27.15
N LYS A 311 16.87 -17.01 -27.07
CA LYS A 311 16.99 -15.87 -26.15
C LYS A 311 16.94 -16.46 -24.74
N GLY A 312 18.10 -16.45 -24.07
CA GLY A 312 18.20 -16.81 -22.67
C GLY A 312 17.19 -16.02 -21.82
N PHE A 313 16.88 -16.58 -20.66
CA PHE A 313 16.08 -15.98 -19.59
C PHE A 313 16.12 -14.45 -19.60
N ASP A 314 15.04 -13.83 -20.08
CA ASP A 314 14.94 -12.38 -20.08
C ASP A 314 14.42 -11.93 -18.71
N GLU A 315 15.33 -11.87 -17.74
CA GLU A 315 15.08 -11.32 -16.39
C GLU A 315 14.42 -9.92 -16.46
N MET A 316 14.60 -9.21 -17.58
CA MET A 316 13.99 -7.91 -17.89
C MET A 316 12.47 -7.97 -18.08
N SER A 317 11.90 -9.12 -18.49
CA SER A 317 10.45 -9.32 -18.67
C SER A 317 9.66 -9.35 -17.35
N PHE A 318 10.35 -9.62 -16.23
CA PHE A 318 9.82 -9.51 -14.86
C PHE A 318 10.20 -8.21 -14.16
N PHE A 319 10.78 -7.24 -14.88
CA PHE A 319 11.02 -5.93 -14.31
C PHE A 319 9.67 -5.23 -14.16
N MET A 320 9.05 -5.48 -13.01
CA MET A 320 7.86 -4.77 -12.57
C MET A 320 8.15 -3.27 -12.70
N PRO A 321 7.30 -2.50 -13.40
CA PRO A 321 7.40 -1.05 -13.40
C PRO A 321 7.03 -0.58 -12.00
N THR A 322 8.04 -0.62 -11.14
CA THR A 322 8.02 -0.17 -9.75
C THR A 322 8.04 1.35 -9.66
N GLY A 323 8.10 2.06 -10.79
CA GLY A 323 8.11 3.51 -10.86
C GLY A 323 6.85 4.13 -10.23
N ASN A 324 5.66 3.61 -10.56
CA ASN A 324 4.39 4.08 -10.00
C ASN A 324 3.23 3.08 -10.19
N ASP A 325 2.10 3.37 -9.55
CA ASP A 325 0.94 2.50 -9.55
C ASP A 325 0.18 2.49 -10.89
N ALA A 326 0.13 3.62 -11.60
CA ALA A 326 -0.52 3.70 -12.91
C ALA A 326 0.20 2.85 -13.96
N ASP A 327 1.52 2.97 -14.04
CA ASP A 327 2.37 2.16 -14.94
C ASP A 327 2.33 0.69 -14.53
N PHE A 328 2.31 0.40 -13.23
CA PHE A 328 2.13 -0.96 -12.72
C PHE A 328 0.80 -1.57 -13.20
N LEU A 329 -0.30 -0.84 -13.08
CA LEU A 329 -1.61 -1.28 -13.57
C LEU A 329 -1.61 -1.48 -15.09
N GLN A 330 -1.03 -0.54 -15.84
CA GLN A 330 -0.90 -0.67 -17.30
C GLN A 330 -0.07 -1.91 -17.67
N TRP A 331 1.04 -2.14 -16.98
CA TRP A 331 1.88 -3.31 -17.19
C TRP A 331 1.15 -4.61 -16.88
N LEU A 332 0.34 -4.67 -15.82
CA LEU A 332 -0.48 -5.84 -15.50
C LEU A 332 -1.45 -6.23 -16.64
N ASP A 333 -1.86 -5.28 -17.48
CA ASP A 333 -2.71 -5.55 -18.63
C ASP A 333 -1.94 -6.05 -19.86
N THR A 334 -0.70 -5.57 -20.05
CA THR A 334 0.10 -5.83 -21.26
C THR A 334 1.09 -6.97 -21.11
N VAL A 335 1.41 -7.38 -19.89
CA VAL A 335 2.43 -8.42 -19.67
C VAL A 335 1.89 -9.80 -20.07
N GLU A 336 2.50 -10.38 -21.11
CA GLU A 336 2.28 -11.76 -21.54
C GLU A 336 3.12 -12.70 -20.68
N PHE A 337 2.59 -13.09 -19.52
CA PHE A 337 3.30 -13.99 -18.62
C PHE A 337 3.62 -15.37 -19.24
N ASP A 338 2.86 -15.80 -20.25
CA ASP A 338 3.03 -17.08 -20.95
C ASP A 338 4.30 -17.14 -21.82
N ALA A 339 4.66 -16.02 -22.46
CA ALA A 339 5.88 -15.93 -23.28
C ALA A 339 7.15 -16.06 -22.42
N VAL A 340 7.05 -15.72 -21.14
CA VAL A 340 8.16 -15.74 -20.19
C VAL A 340 8.38 -17.12 -19.58
N LEU A 341 7.32 -17.94 -19.44
CA LEU A 341 7.42 -19.32 -18.95
C LEU A 341 8.15 -20.25 -19.93
N ASN A 342 8.11 -19.96 -21.23
CA ASN A 342 8.72 -20.79 -22.26
C ASN A 342 10.25 -20.60 -22.40
N ASN A 343 10.83 -19.55 -21.81
CA ASN A 343 12.27 -19.25 -21.91
C ASN A 343 13.09 -19.70 -20.68
N GLY A 344 12.48 -20.40 -19.71
CA GLY A 344 13.08 -20.77 -18.43
C GLY A 344 13.81 -22.11 -18.37
N ALA A 345 14.25 -22.69 -19.50
CA ALA A 345 15.00 -23.94 -19.49
C ALA A 345 16.52 -23.68 -19.38
N MET A 346 17.08 -23.79 -18.17
CA MET A 346 18.54 -23.95 -18.01
C MET A 346 18.98 -25.28 -18.65
N PRO A 347 20.12 -25.32 -19.37
CA PRO A 347 20.67 -26.58 -19.84
C PRO A 347 21.11 -27.41 -18.64
N ALA A 348 20.65 -28.66 -18.59
CA ALA A 348 21.20 -29.65 -17.68
C ALA A 348 22.70 -29.79 -18.00
N VAL A 349 23.56 -29.51 -17.01
CA VAL A 349 24.96 -29.92 -17.07
C VAL A 349 24.97 -31.44 -17.03
N GLY A 350 24.91 -32.04 -18.22
CA GLY A 350 25.10 -33.45 -18.42
C GLY A 350 26.55 -33.78 -18.11
N GLY A 351 26.77 -34.42 -16.96
CA GLY A 351 27.93 -35.27 -16.80
C GLY A 351 27.85 -36.38 -17.85
N ALA A 352 28.85 -36.42 -18.73
CA ALA A 352 29.15 -37.58 -19.54
C ALA A 352 30.64 -37.88 -19.36
N ASP A 353 30.86 -38.97 -18.64
CA ASP A 353 32.08 -39.73 -18.53
C ASP A 353 32.59 -40.26 -19.90
N LEU A 354 33.91 -40.47 -19.96
CA LEU A 354 34.73 -41.30 -20.87
C LEU A 354 35.03 -40.68 -22.26
N VAL A 355 36.29 -40.53 -22.69
CA VAL A 355 37.45 -41.47 -22.64
C VAL A 355 38.76 -40.77 -22.25
#